data_AF-R7SWK2-F1
#
_entry.id   AF-R7SWK2-F1
#
_cell.length_a   1.000
_cell.length_b   1.000
_cell.length_c   1.000
_cell.angle_alpha   90.00
_cell.angle_beta   90.00
_cell.angle_gamma   90.00
#
_symmetry.space_group_name_H-M   'P 1'
#
loop_
_entity.id
_entity.type
_entity.pdbx_description
1 polymer ?
#
loop_
_entity_poly.entity_id
_entity_poly.type
_entity_poly.pdbx_seq_one_letter_code
_entity_poly.pdbx_strand_id
1 'polypeptide(L)'
;MTFPTQQLAVLYAVAAGTILDVWYRSVTLLLADQSVDDRVKHGMAVVVKATVARQAIAYTQEMAERCGAQGTFENNFMARFESDVRGVIIAEGDVLVLCIRLFSELLLGRYALPCPPSTDSPISRLAHAIMDKHAKGLAALPGGHRSADAEYYILPQAESAVIALGHAMAYAAARDSGRVPQPLLALYEASVMRAYSAWFSEDLGVPLAQQRQQETDALRAALPDLPRFAQELGVSDYVRASILDDETWERSVRQMTANEIPDHKF
;
A
#
# COMPACT_ATOMS: atom_id res chain seq x y z
N MET A 1 -18.31 12.49 -11.63
CA MET A 1 -17.62 12.94 -10.40
C MET A 1 -16.67 14.07 -10.78
N THR A 2 -16.88 15.31 -10.32
CA THR A 2 -16.19 16.53 -10.82
C THR A 2 -15.23 17.18 -9.82
N PHE A 3 -15.24 16.77 -8.54
CA PHE A 3 -14.41 17.36 -7.50
C PHE A 3 -13.07 16.62 -7.37
N PRO A 4 -11.92 17.33 -7.44
CA PRO A 4 -10.60 16.71 -7.33
C PRO A 4 -10.40 15.92 -6.04
N THR A 5 -10.99 16.39 -4.94
CA THR A 5 -10.91 15.69 -3.64
C THR A 5 -11.47 14.29 -3.73
N GLN A 6 -12.54 14.08 -4.50
CA GLN A 6 -13.18 12.77 -4.66
C GLN A 6 -12.46 11.88 -5.66
N GLN A 7 -11.90 12.48 -6.72
CA GLN A 7 -11.14 11.76 -7.74
C GLN A 7 -9.76 11.30 -7.23
N LEU A 8 -9.19 12.01 -6.25
CA LEU A 8 -7.88 11.72 -5.66
C LEU A 8 -7.81 10.30 -5.06
N ALA A 9 -8.83 9.90 -4.29
CA ALA A 9 -8.88 8.57 -3.68
C ALA A 9 -8.85 7.46 -4.75
N VAL A 10 -9.64 7.64 -5.83
CA VAL A 10 -9.70 6.71 -6.96
C VAL A 10 -8.35 6.64 -7.67
N LEU A 11 -7.75 7.79 -7.97
CA LEU A 11 -6.47 7.88 -8.65
C LEU A 11 -5.35 7.20 -7.87
N TYR A 12 -5.30 7.35 -6.54
CA TYR A 12 -4.33 6.64 -5.71
C TYR A 12 -4.53 5.13 -5.74
N ALA A 13 -5.78 4.67 -5.59
CA ALA A 13 -6.09 3.25 -5.65
C ALA A 13 -5.68 2.64 -7.00
N VAL A 14 -5.94 3.35 -8.10
CA VAL A 14 -5.55 2.93 -9.46
C VAL A 14 -4.03 2.91 -9.63
N ALA A 15 -3.32 3.95 -9.19
CA ALA A 15 -1.87 4.00 -9.28
C ALA A 15 -1.21 2.87 -8.47
N ALA A 16 -1.64 2.70 -7.21
CA ALA A 16 -1.14 1.64 -6.35
C ALA A 16 -1.47 0.25 -6.90
N GLY A 17 -2.71 -0.01 -7.31
CA GLY A 17 -3.11 -1.30 -7.89
C GLY A 17 -2.29 -1.67 -9.13
N THR A 18 -2.05 -0.69 -10.01
CA THR A 18 -1.24 -0.90 -11.23
C THR A 18 0.22 -1.24 -10.89
N ILE A 19 0.83 -0.51 -9.97
CA ILE A 19 2.23 -0.70 -9.57
C ILE A 19 2.41 -2.02 -8.81
N LEU A 20 1.49 -2.32 -7.89
CA LEU A 20 1.53 -3.55 -7.11
C LEU A 20 1.29 -4.79 -7.97
N ASP A 21 0.44 -4.75 -9.01
CA ASP A 21 0.29 -5.88 -9.96
C ASP A 21 1.62 -6.19 -10.68
N VAL A 22 2.31 -5.16 -11.17
CA VAL A 22 3.61 -5.32 -11.83
C VAL A 22 4.64 -5.90 -10.86
N TRP A 23 4.73 -5.33 -9.66
CA TRP A 23 5.70 -5.77 -8.66
C TRP A 23 5.41 -7.19 -8.17
N TYR A 24 4.15 -7.53 -7.91
CA TYR A 24 3.76 -8.86 -7.46
C TYR A 24 4.23 -9.94 -8.45
N ARG A 25 4.09 -9.70 -9.76
CA ARG A 25 4.59 -10.62 -10.81
C ARG A 25 6.12 -10.76 -10.79
N SER A 26 6.87 -9.72 -10.46
CA SER A 26 8.33 -9.84 -10.31
C SER A 26 8.71 -10.64 -9.06
N VAL A 27 7.95 -10.50 -7.97
CA VAL A 27 8.22 -11.23 -6.72
C VAL A 27 7.90 -12.72 -6.88
N THR A 28 6.84 -13.10 -7.59
CA THR A 28 6.54 -14.53 -7.82
C THR A 28 7.67 -15.26 -8.55
N LEU A 29 8.36 -14.59 -9.48
CA LEU A 29 9.55 -15.15 -10.14
C LEU A 29 10.69 -15.38 -9.14
N LEU A 30 10.94 -14.41 -8.25
CA LEU A 30 11.95 -14.56 -7.19
C LEU A 30 11.61 -15.69 -6.23
N LEU A 31 10.35 -15.82 -5.83
CA LEU A 31 9.90 -16.86 -4.89
C LEU A 31 9.99 -18.26 -5.52
N ALA A 32 9.82 -18.38 -6.84
CA ALA A 32 9.94 -19.64 -7.57
C ALA A 32 11.40 -20.07 -7.79
N ASP A 33 12.35 -19.13 -7.75
CA ASP A 33 13.76 -19.41 -8.01
C ASP A 33 14.41 -20.23 -6.88
N GLN A 34 14.80 -21.47 -7.20
CA GLN A 34 15.41 -22.40 -6.24
C GLN A 34 16.83 -21.99 -5.82
N SER A 35 17.47 -21.07 -6.54
CA SER A 35 18.82 -20.56 -6.20
C SER A 35 18.80 -19.47 -5.12
N VAL A 36 17.64 -18.86 -4.87
CA VAL A 36 17.48 -17.80 -3.86
C VAL A 36 17.34 -18.41 -2.46
N ASP A 37 18.07 -17.87 -1.49
CA ASP A 37 18.01 -18.26 -0.07
C ASP A 37 16.57 -18.15 0.46
N ASP A 38 16.10 -19.19 1.15
CA ASP A 38 14.74 -19.25 1.70
C ASP A 38 14.43 -18.12 2.69
N ARG A 39 15.45 -17.59 3.38
CA ARG A 39 15.30 -16.40 4.25
C ARG A 39 14.98 -15.15 3.44
N VAL A 40 15.60 -15.00 2.27
CA VAL A 40 15.32 -13.89 1.35
C VAL A 40 13.91 -14.03 0.77
N LYS A 41 13.51 -15.25 0.37
CA LYS A 41 12.13 -15.51 -0.09
C LYS A 41 11.11 -15.16 0.98
N HIS A 42 11.32 -15.64 2.21
CA HIS A 42 10.43 -15.34 3.33
C HIS A 42 10.38 -13.83 3.63
N GLY A 43 11.54 -13.16 3.68
CA GLY A 43 11.60 -11.71 3.88
C GLY A 43 10.86 -10.93 2.79
N MET A 44 11.01 -11.33 1.53
CA MET A 44 10.25 -10.74 0.41
C MET A 44 8.74 -10.96 0.55
N ALA A 45 8.31 -12.15 0.98
CA ALA A 45 6.89 -12.43 1.24
C ALA A 45 6.32 -11.54 2.35
N VAL A 46 7.09 -11.30 3.43
CA VAL A 46 6.72 -10.37 4.51
C VAL A 46 6.62 -8.93 3.98
N VAL A 47 7.59 -8.47 3.20
CA VAL A 47 7.58 -7.12 2.61
C VAL A 47 6.36 -6.91 1.71
N VAL A 48 6.06 -7.88 0.84
CA VAL A 48 4.86 -7.85 -0.01
C VAL A 48 3.60 -7.82 0.84
N LYS A 49 3.47 -8.73 1.81
CA LYS A 49 2.27 -8.81 2.66
C LYS A 49 2.01 -7.49 3.38
N ALA A 50 3.02 -6.95 4.07
CA ALA A 50 2.89 -5.70 4.81
C ALA A 50 2.51 -4.54 3.88
N THR A 51 3.25 -4.39 2.77
CA THR A 51 3.09 -3.26 1.84
C THR A 51 1.75 -3.29 1.12
N VAL A 52 1.37 -4.45 0.56
CA VAL A 52 0.12 -4.61 -0.20
C VAL A 52 -1.07 -4.51 0.73
N ALA A 53 -1.07 -5.21 1.87
CA ALA A 53 -2.24 -5.23 2.76
C ALA A 53 -2.53 -3.86 3.38
N ARG A 54 -1.49 -3.11 3.79
CA ARG A 54 -1.67 -1.76 4.35
C ARG A 54 -2.11 -0.74 3.31
N GLN A 55 -1.62 -0.81 2.08
CA GLN A 55 -2.13 0.04 1.00
C GLN A 55 -3.57 -0.34 0.63
N ALA A 56 -3.87 -1.63 0.50
CA ALA A 56 -5.20 -2.11 0.14
C ALA A 56 -6.26 -1.64 1.15
N ILE A 57 -6.01 -1.80 2.46
CA ILE A 57 -6.98 -1.37 3.48
C ILE A 57 -7.15 0.16 3.48
N ALA A 58 -6.07 0.92 3.41
CA ALA A 58 -6.12 2.39 3.45
C ALA A 58 -6.90 2.96 2.25
N TYR A 59 -6.61 2.49 1.04
CA TYR A 59 -7.32 2.96 -0.15
C TYR A 59 -8.76 2.48 -0.21
N THR A 60 -9.06 1.26 0.28
CA THR A 60 -10.45 0.76 0.35
C THR A 60 -11.29 1.63 1.28
N GLN A 61 -10.76 1.98 2.45
CA GLN A 61 -11.46 2.85 3.40
C GLN A 61 -11.71 4.24 2.81
N GLU A 62 -10.68 4.86 2.22
CA GLU A 62 -10.84 6.18 1.61
C GLU A 62 -11.86 6.16 0.46
N MET A 63 -11.82 5.12 -0.37
CA MET A 63 -12.79 4.91 -1.45
C MET A 63 -14.22 4.70 -0.95
N ALA A 64 -14.40 3.88 0.09
CA ALA A 64 -15.71 3.62 0.67
C ALA A 64 -16.35 4.92 1.20
N GLU A 65 -15.57 5.76 1.88
CA GLU A 65 -16.03 7.07 2.35
C GLU A 65 -16.44 7.99 1.20
N ARG A 66 -15.77 7.90 0.04
CA ARG A 66 -16.07 8.71 -1.15
C ARG A 66 -17.35 8.25 -1.87
N CYS A 67 -17.79 7.02 -1.62
CA CYS A 67 -19.09 6.50 -2.03
C CYS A 67 -20.22 6.83 -1.03
N GLY A 68 -19.93 7.56 0.05
CA GLY A 68 -20.91 7.90 1.08
C GLY A 68 -21.50 6.65 1.75
N ALA A 69 -22.79 6.70 2.14
CA ALA A 69 -23.45 5.57 2.78
C ALA A 69 -23.45 4.30 1.90
N GLN A 70 -23.42 4.42 0.58
CA GLN A 70 -23.37 3.26 -0.32
C GLN A 70 -22.06 2.48 -0.20
N GLY A 71 -20.98 3.11 0.27
CA GLY A 71 -19.70 2.45 0.54
C GLY A 71 -19.75 1.42 1.67
N THR A 72 -20.75 1.51 2.55
CA THR A 72 -20.92 0.58 3.69
C THR A 72 -21.80 -0.62 3.37
N PHE A 73 -22.45 -0.63 2.20
CA PHE A 73 -23.38 -1.69 1.84
C PHE A 73 -22.62 -2.90 1.29
N GLU A 74 -22.97 -4.09 1.80
CA GLU A 74 -22.28 -5.35 1.46
C GLU A 74 -22.32 -5.64 -0.05
N ASN A 75 -23.44 -5.32 -0.71
CA ASN A 75 -23.64 -5.50 -2.16
C ASN A 75 -22.79 -4.56 -3.04
N ASN A 76 -22.03 -3.63 -2.43
CA ASN A 76 -21.05 -2.78 -3.11
C ASN A 76 -19.60 -3.20 -2.84
N PHE A 77 -19.39 -4.36 -2.20
CA PHE A 77 -18.11 -5.06 -2.01
C PHE A 77 -17.05 -4.36 -1.15
N MET A 78 -17.05 -3.03 -0.99
CA MET A 78 -15.99 -2.30 -0.27
C MET A 78 -15.88 -2.72 1.20
N ALA A 79 -17.00 -2.74 1.94
CA ALA A 79 -17.02 -3.17 3.34
C ALA A 79 -16.57 -4.64 3.53
N ARG A 80 -16.95 -5.52 2.59
CA ARG A 80 -16.52 -6.92 2.58
C ARG A 80 -15.02 -7.03 2.31
N PHE A 81 -14.53 -6.34 1.28
CA PHE A 81 -13.12 -6.34 0.92
C PHE A 81 -12.25 -5.80 2.05
N GLU A 82 -12.68 -4.75 2.75
CA GLU A 82 -12.00 -4.26 3.94
C GLU A 82 -11.86 -5.35 5.01
N SER A 83 -12.93 -6.09 5.28
CA SER A 83 -12.92 -7.22 6.23
C SER A 83 -11.95 -8.32 5.80
N ASP A 84 -11.95 -8.68 4.51
CA ASP A 84 -11.07 -9.69 3.95
C ASP A 84 -9.59 -9.28 4.07
N VAL A 85 -9.27 -8.01 3.77
CA VAL A 85 -7.90 -7.48 3.91
C VAL A 85 -7.45 -7.45 5.37
N ARG A 86 -8.34 -7.10 6.32
CA ARG A 86 -8.02 -7.22 7.76
C ARG A 86 -7.70 -8.66 8.15
N GLY A 87 -8.41 -9.63 7.58
CA GLY A 87 -8.08 -11.05 7.71
C GLY A 87 -6.65 -11.36 7.26
N VAL A 88 -6.24 -10.86 6.08
CA VAL A 88 -4.87 -11.02 5.55
C VAL A 88 -3.81 -10.40 6.46
N ILE A 89 -4.10 -9.26 7.10
CA ILE A 89 -3.17 -8.58 8.01
C ILE A 89 -2.87 -9.44 9.26
N ILE A 90 -3.83 -10.24 9.72
CA ILE A 90 -3.77 -10.98 10.99
C ILE A 90 -3.38 -12.45 10.78
N ALA A 91 -4.00 -13.12 9.80
CA ALA A 91 -3.79 -14.53 9.52
C ALA A 91 -2.40 -14.80 8.94
N GLU A 92 -1.87 -16.03 9.03
CA GLU A 92 -0.56 -16.41 8.50
C GLU A 92 0.59 -15.51 9.00
N GLY A 93 0.50 -15.12 10.27
CA GLY A 93 1.42 -14.22 10.96
C GLY A 93 0.96 -12.77 10.92
N ASP A 94 0.75 -12.20 12.10
CA ASP A 94 0.44 -10.78 12.25
C ASP A 94 1.51 -9.90 11.57
N VAL A 95 1.08 -8.94 10.74
CA VAL A 95 1.99 -8.10 9.94
C VAL A 95 3.03 -7.39 10.80
N LEU A 96 2.66 -6.84 11.96
CA LEU A 96 3.62 -6.14 12.82
C LEU A 96 4.67 -7.11 13.37
N VAL A 97 4.24 -8.28 13.85
CA VAL A 97 5.15 -9.32 14.36
C VAL A 97 6.12 -9.80 13.27
N LEU A 98 5.62 -10.03 12.06
CA LEU A 98 6.46 -10.42 10.91
C LEU A 98 7.46 -9.32 10.56
N CYS A 99 7.03 -8.05 10.53
CA CYS A 99 7.89 -6.92 10.28
C CYS A 99 8.97 -6.76 11.35
N ILE A 100 8.63 -6.90 12.64
CA ILE A 100 9.59 -6.85 13.77
C ILE A 100 10.70 -7.88 13.57
N ARG A 101 10.33 -9.13 13.23
CA ARG A 101 11.30 -10.20 13.00
C ARG A 101 12.20 -9.86 11.81
N LEU A 102 11.61 -9.58 10.65
CA LEU A 102 12.35 -9.26 9.43
C LEU A 102 13.30 -8.08 9.66
N PHE A 103 12.78 -6.97 10.17
CA PHE A 103 13.53 -5.75 10.41
C PHE A 103 14.73 -6.02 11.32
N SER A 104 14.53 -6.73 12.43
CA SER A 104 15.61 -7.11 13.33
C SER A 104 16.69 -7.96 12.66
N GLU A 105 16.31 -8.93 11.82
CA GLU A 105 17.26 -9.76 11.08
C GLU A 105 18.07 -8.96 10.06
N LEU A 106 17.45 -7.99 9.39
CA LEU A 106 18.11 -7.08 8.45
C LEU A 106 19.06 -6.11 9.17
N LEU A 107 18.64 -5.50 10.29
CA LEU A 107 19.49 -4.60 11.08
C LEU A 107 20.72 -5.32 11.66
N LEU A 108 20.57 -6.61 11.99
CA LEU A 108 21.67 -7.46 12.45
C LEU A 108 22.55 -8.00 11.30
N GLY A 109 22.25 -7.65 10.05
CA GLY A 109 23.02 -8.07 8.88
C GLY A 109 23.00 -9.58 8.61
N ARG A 110 21.92 -10.28 9.00
CA ARG A 110 21.84 -11.75 8.83
C ARG A 110 21.67 -12.18 7.37
N TYR A 111 21.05 -11.32 6.57
CA TYR A 111 20.90 -11.41 5.13
C TYR A 111 20.47 -10.02 4.60
N ALA A 112 20.43 -9.87 3.27
CA ALA A 112 19.96 -8.67 2.60
C ALA A 112 18.82 -9.03 1.64
N LEU A 113 17.90 -8.09 1.44
CA LEU A 113 16.88 -8.17 0.41
C LEU A 113 17.36 -7.50 -0.88
N PRO A 114 16.85 -7.91 -2.06
CA PRO A 114 17.20 -7.30 -3.35
C PRO A 114 16.54 -5.93 -3.53
N CYS A 115 16.95 -4.97 -2.69
CA CYS A 115 16.47 -3.59 -2.78
C CYS A 115 17.14 -2.87 -3.95
N PRO A 116 16.44 -1.95 -4.64
CA PRO A 116 17.07 -1.06 -5.59
C PRO A 116 18.17 -0.21 -4.91
N PRO A 117 19.21 0.24 -5.65
CA PRO A 117 20.23 1.12 -5.11
C PRO A 117 19.67 2.42 -4.51
N SER A 118 20.31 3.00 -3.50
CA SER A 118 19.86 4.26 -2.88
C SER A 118 19.86 5.47 -3.84
N THR A 119 20.63 5.40 -4.92
CA THR A 119 20.68 6.43 -5.98
C THR A 119 19.56 6.30 -7.01
N ASP A 120 18.76 5.24 -6.94
CA ASP A 120 17.82 4.85 -7.98
C ASP A 120 16.57 5.74 -8.03
N SER A 121 16.03 6.14 -6.88
CA SER A 121 14.90 7.05 -6.76
C SER A 121 14.87 7.71 -5.39
N PRO A 122 14.09 8.80 -5.19
CA PRO A 122 13.88 9.38 -3.87
C PRO A 122 13.30 8.36 -2.86
N ILE A 123 12.44 7.45 -3.32
CA ILE A 123 11.84 6.39 -2.49
C ILE A 123 12.90 5.35 -2.09
N SER A 124 13.79 4.97 -3.01
CA SER A 124 14.91 4.09 -2.69
C SER A 124 15.81 4.74 -1.65
N ARG A 125 16.12 6.03 -1.79
CA ARG A 125 16.90 6.78 -0.80
C ARG A 125 16.25 6.79 0.58
N LEU A 126 14.93 7.01 0.66
CA LEU A 126 14.14 6.92 1.89
C LEU A 126 14.33 5.56 2.57
N ALA A 127 14.10 4.47 1.83
CA ALA A 127 14.16 3.12 2.37
C ALA A 127 15.54 2.81 2.95
N HIS A 128 16.61 3.13 2.23
CA HIS A 128 17.99 2.97 2.71
C HIS A 128 18.28 3.85 3.93
N ALA A 129 17.87 5.12 3.93
CA ALA A 129 18.12 6.04 5.03
C ALA A 129 17.43 5.59 6.33
N ILE A 130 16.20 5.08 6.26
CA ILE A 130 15.49 4.51 7.42
C ILE A 130 16.25 3.30 7.97
N MET A 131 16.64 2.36 7.11
CA MET A 131 17.38 1.16 7.53
C MET A 131 18.73 1.53 8.18
N ASP A 132 19.48 2.43 7.56
CA ASP A 132 20.78 2.89 8.07
C ASP A 132 20.66 3.62 9.41
N LYS A 133 19.65 4.49 9.56
CA LYS A 133 19.37 5.21 10.80
C LYS A 133 19.13 4.23 11.95
N HIS A 134 18.30 3.23 11.73
CA HIS A 134 17.98 2.24 12.76
C HIS A 134 19.10 1.24 13.01
N ALA A 135 19.89 0.87 11.99
CA ALA A 135 21.06 0.02 12.18
C ALA A 135 22.11 0.72 13.06
N LYS A 136 22.39 2.00 12.78
CA LYS A 136 23.27 2.84 13.60
C LYS A 136 22.73 3.03 15.02
N GLY A 137 21.43 3.29 15.14
CA GLY A 137 20.75 3.41 16.43
C GLY A 137 20.89 2.14 17.26
N LEU A 138 20.58 0.99 16.69
CA LEU A 138 20.69 -0.32 17.33
C LEU A 138 22.12 -0.62 17.80
N ALA A 139 23.12 -0.31 16.98
CA ALA A 139 24.53 -0.51 17.32
C ALA A 139 25.01 0.39 18.46
N ALA A 140 24.38 1.56 18.65
CA ALA A 140 24.69 2.50 19.71
C ALA A 140 24.02 2.16 21.06
N LEU A 141 23.01 1.28 21.08
CA LEU A 141 22.27 0.95 22.30
C LEU A 141 23.07 0.03 23.23
N PRO A 142 23.18 0.36 24.53
CA PRO A 142 23.67 -0.56 25.54
C PRO A 142 22.80 -1.82 25.57
N GLY A 143 23.42 -3.00 25.42
CA GLY A 143 22.68 -4.28 25.34
C GLY A 143 22.14 -4.64 23.95
N GLY A 144 22.35 -3.78 22.95
CA GLY A 144 22.02 -4.03 21.54
C GLY A 144 20.56 -4.44 21.32
N HIS A 145 20.32 -5.37 20.40
CA HIS A 145 18.96 -5.81 20.02
C HIS A 145 18.12 -6.49 21.10
N ARG A 146 18.69 -6.78 22.28
CA ARG A 146 17.97 -7.40 23.40
C ARG A 146 17.70 -6.42 24.54
N SER A 147 18.08 -5.16 24.38
CA SER A 147 17.82 -4.15 25.40
C SER A 147 16.35 -3.71 25.37
N ALA A 148 15.85 -3.25 26.51
CA ALA A 148 14.55 -2.60 26.59
C ALA A 148 14.49 -1.37 25.65
N ASP A 149 15.60 -0.65 25.49
CA ASP A 149 15.67 0.49 24.58
C ASP A 149 15.43 0.07 23.12
N ALA A 150 15.95 -1.09 22.70
CA ALA A 150 15.65 -1.60 21.35
C ALA A 150 14.16 -1.91 21.20
N GLU A 151 13.54 -2.49 22.23
CA GLU A 151 12.10 -2.79 22.27
C GLU A 151 11.23 -1.54 22.17
N TYR A 152 11.58 -0.45 22.86
CA TYR A 152 10.76 0.77 22.88
C TYR A 152 11.07 1.77 21.77
N TYR A 153 12.29 1.80 21.24
CA TYR A 153 12.70 2.80 20.24
C TYR A 153 12.90 2.25 18.83
N ILE A 154 13.30 0.98 18.69
CA ILE A 154 13.61 0.39 17.37
C ILE A 154 12.44 -0.44 16.85
N LEU A 155 11.92 -1.38 17.65
CA LEU A 155 10.87 -2.30 17.18
C LEU A 155 9.57 -1.62 16.73
N PRO A 156 9.09 -0.51 17.33
CA PRO A 156 7.89 0.16 16.85
C PRO A 156 8.02 0.74 15.44
N GLN A 157 9.24 0.90 14.94
CA GLN A 157 9.52 1.42 13.61
C GLN A 157 9.52 0.33 12.54
N ALA A 158 9.49 -0.95 12.94
CA ALA A 158 9.71 -2.08 12.05
C ALA A 158 8.72 -2.14 10.89
N GLU A 159 7.42 -1.97 11.16
CA GLU A 159 6.41 -2.05 10.11
C GLU A 159 6.58 -0.93 9.08
N SER A 160 6.75 0.31 9.54
CA SER A 160 6.96 1.47 8.66
C SER A 160 8.24 1.34 7.82
N ALA A 161 9.33 0.82 8.41
CA ALA A 161 10.58 0.57 7.70
C ALA A 161 10.46 -0.53 6.64
N VAL A 162 9.78 -1.64 6.97
CA VAL A 162 9.54 -2.74 6.02
C VAL A 162 8.64 -2.29 4.87
N ILE A 163 7.62 -1.48 5.13
CA ILE A 163 6.76 -0.90 4.09
C ILE A 163 7.55 0.07 3.20
N ALA A 164 8.48 0.86 3.74
CA ALA A 164 9.34 1.72 2.93
C ALA A 164 10.22 0.92 1.95
N LEU A 165 10.74 -0.23 2.38
CA LEU A 165 11.45 -1.16 1.47
C LEU A 165 10.52 -1.64 0.35
N GLY A 166 9.29 -2.03 0.70
CA GLY A 166 8.30 -2.45 -0.28
C GLY A 166 7.94 -1.36 -1.28
N HIS A 167 7.78 -0.12 -0.84
CA HIS A 167 7.55 1.02 -1.74
C HIS A 167 8.71 1.21 -2.73
N ALA A 168 9.96 1.13 -2.26
CA ALA A 168 11.13 1.26 -3.13
C ALA A 168 11.17 0.14 -4.18
N MET A 169 10.96 -1.11 -3.76
CA MET A 169 10.95 -2.26 -4.66
C MET A 169 9.80 -2.20 -5.67
N ALA A 170 8.60 -1.82 -5.21
CA ALA A 170 7.41 -1.71 -6.07
C ALA A 170 7.59 -0.63 -7.13
N TYR A 171 8.07 0.55 -6.72
CA TYR A 171 8.32 1.66 -7.64
C TYR A 171 9.39 1.30 -8.67
N ALA A 172 10.52 0.73 -8.24
CA ALA A 172 11.59 0.31 -9.15
C ALA A 172 11.08 -0.74 -10.15
N ALA A 173 10.39 -1.78 -9.70
CA ALA A 173 9.83 -2.81 -10.57
C ALA A 173 8.82 -2.22 -11.58
N ALA A 174 7.96 -1.31 -11.15
CA ALA A 174 7.00 -0.64 -12.02
C ALA A 174 7.70 0.22 -13.08
N ARG A 175 8.66 1.06 -12.68
CA ARG A 175 9.45 1.89 -13.59
C ARG A 175 10.21 1.05 -14.61
N ASP A 176 10.95 0.04 -14.12
CA ASP A 176 11.83 -0.78 -14.96
C ASP A 176 11.04 -1.68 -15.92
N SER A 177 9.78 -1.99 -15.59
CA SER A 177 8.90 -2.72 -16.50
C SER A 177 8.53 -1.94 -17.76
N GLY A 178 8.60 -0.60 -17.72
CA GLY A 178 8.12 0.28 -18.79
C GLY A 178 6.60 0.21 -19.05
N ARG A 179 5.85 -0.57 -18.27
CA ARG A 179 4.40 -0.80 -18.46
C ARG A 179 3.52 0.18 -17.71
N VAL A 180 4.05 0.85 -16.69
CA VAL A 180 3.28 1.80 -15.88
C VAL A 180 3.43 3.22 -16.45
N PRO A 181 2.31 3.89 -16.81
CA PRO A 181 2.33 5.27 -17.27
C PRO A 181 2.97 6.24 -16.28
N GLN A 182 3.77 7.19 -16.79
CA GLN A 182 4.50 8.16 -15.96
C GLN A 182 3.62 8.94 -14.96
N PRO A 183 2.38 9.37 -15.30
CA PRO A 183 1.53 10.04 -14.33
C PRO A 183 1.17 9.16 -13.11
N LEU A 184 1.00 7.84 -13.30
CA LEU A 184 0.73 6.92 -12.20
C LEU A 184 1.97 6.67 -11.34
N LEU A 185 3.15 6.56 -11.94
CA LEU A 185 4.42 6.50 -11.21
C LEU A 185 4.64 7.74 -10.35
N ALA A 186 4.46 8.93 -10.93
CA ALA A 186 4.59 10.20 -10.21
C ALA A 186 3.56 10.32 -9.06
N LEU A 187 2.33 9.87 -9.28
CA LEU A 187 1.30 9.90 -8.25
C LEU A 187 1.61 8.92 -7.11
N TYR A 188 2.14 7.75 -7.42
CA TYR A 188 2.60 6.81 -6.40
C TYR A 188 3.79 7.35 -5.60
N GLU A 189 4.78 7.95 -6.26
CA GLU A 189 5.88 8.62 -5.56
C GLU A 189 5.37 9.71 -4.63
N ALA A 190 4.44 10.56 -5.10
CA ALA A 190 3.82 11.58 -4.27
C ALA A 190 3.04 10.99 -3.07
N SER A 191 2.40 9.83 -3.22
CA SER A 191 1.69 9.16 -2.12
C SER A 191 2.67 8.68 -1.03
N VAL A 192 3.82 8.14 -1.44
CA VAL A 192 4.89 7.74 -0.52
C VAL A 192 5.52 8.98 0.13
N MET A 193 5.76 10.05 -0.62
CA MET A 193 6.25 11.31 -0.07
C MET A 193 5.32 11.85 1.01
N ARG A 194 4.00 11.78 0.79
CA ARG A 194 3.00 12.16 1.78
C ARG A 194 3.03 11.29 3.04
N ALA A 195 3.21 9.97 2.89
CA ALA A 195 3.29 9.05 4.02
C ALA A 195 4.57 9.25 4.87
N TYR A 196 5.66 9.71 4.26
CA TYR A 196 6.96 9.93 4.91
C TYR A 196 7.39 11.41 4.87
N SER A 197 6.43 12.34 4.95
CA SER A 197 6.64 13.76 4.66
C SER A 197 7.70 14.43 5.55
N ALA A 198 7.80 13.99 6.80
CA ALA A 198 8.79 14.47 7.76
C ALA A 198 10.22 14.14 7.28
N TRP A 199 10.46 12.90 6.86
CA TRP A 199 11.78 12.49 6.34
C TRP A 199 12.14 13.28 5.06
N PHE A 200 11.20 13.42 4.13
CA PHE A 200 11.45 14.22 2.92
C PHE A 200 11.76 15.69 3.23
N SER A 201 11.16 16.24 4.29
CA SER A 201 11.41 17.62 4.72
C SER A 201 12.76 17.76 5.44
N GLU A 202 13.07 16.85 6.36
CA GLU A 202 14.24 16.94 7.25
C GLU A 202 15.52 16.41 6.60
N ASP A 203 15.46 15.27 5.92
CA ASP A 203 16.63 14.58 5.38
C ASP A 203 16.89 14.93 3.91
N LEU A 204 15.83 15.16 3.12
CA LEU A 204 15.95 15.52 1.69
C LEU A 204 15.77 17.02 1.42
N GLY A 205 15.37 17.80 2.42
CA GLY A 205 15.18 19.25 2.29
C GLY A 205 14.04 19.64 1.35
N VAL A 206 13.06 18.76 1.12
CA VAL A 206 11.90 19.01 0.25
C VAL A 206 10.75 19.56 1.11
N PRO A 207 10.45 20.88 1.07
CA PRO A 207 9.45 21.46 1.96
C PRO A 207 8.03 20.97 1.64
N LEU A 208 7.15 20.92 2.64
CA LEU A 208 5.75 20.50 2.46
C LEU A 208 5.01 21.21 1.33
N ALA A 209 5.32 22.48 1.07
CA ALA A 209 4.72 23.22 -0.06
C ALA A 209 5.11 22.61 -1.42
N GLN A 210 6.38 22.21 -1.58
CA GLN A 210 6.87 21.55 -2.77
C GLN A 210 6.30 20.14 -2.91
N GLN A 211 6.20 19.38 -1.81
CA GLN A 211 5.59 18.05 -1.82
C GLN A 211 4.12 18.11 -2.30
N ARG A 212 3.33 19.06 -1.79
CA ARG A 212 1.94 19.29 -2.23
C ARG A 212 1.83 19.74 -3.68
N GLN A 213 2.80 20.53 -4.16
CA GLN A 213 2.84 20.94 -5.56
C GLN A 213 3.09 19.74 -6.47
N GLN A 214 4.05 18.87 -6.13
CA GLN A 214 4.33 17.64 -6.87
C GLN A 214 3.12 16.69 -6.90
N GLU A 215 2.44 16.51 -5.76
CA GLU A 215 1.19 15.73 -5.67
C GLU A 215 0.10 16.31 -6.58
N THR A 216 -0.07 17.64 -6.58
CA THR A 216 -1.05 18.34 -7.42
C THR A 216 -0.75 18.18 -8.90
N ASP A 217 0.52 18.29 -9.30
CA ASP A 217 0.93 18.17 -10.69
C ASP A 217 0.77 16.73 -11.19
N ALA A 218 1.14 15.74 -10.38
CA ALA A 218 0.90 14.33 -10.68
C ALA A 218 -0.59 14.01 -10.84
N LEU A 219 -1.44 14.52 -9.94
CA LEU A 219 -2.90 14.36 -10.06
C LEU A 219 -3.42 14.98 -11.37
N ARG A 220 -3.03 16.22 -11.67
CA ARG A 220 -3.50 16.91 -12.88
C ARG A 220 -3.09 16.18 -14.15
N ALA A 221 -1.90 15.59 -14.15
CA ALA A 221 -1.42 14.78 -15.27
C ALA A 221 -2.17 13.45 -15.43
N ALA A 222 -2.54 12.80 -14.32
CA ALA A 222 -3.20 11.49 -14.35
C ALA A 222 -4.72 11.56 -14.57
N LEU A 223 -5.36 12.65 -14.13
CA LEU A 223 -6.82 12.77 -14.09
C LEU A 223 -7.54 12.59 -15.45
N PRO A 224 -7.05 13.16 -16.58
CA PRO A 224 -7.73 13.01 -17.87
C PRO A 224 -7.84 11.55 -18.34
N ASP A 225 -6.88 10.72 -17.94
CA ASP A 225 -6.77 9.31 -18.33
C ASP A 225 -7.37 8.34 -17.29
N LEU A 226 -7.91 8.83 -16.17
CA LEU A 226 -8.43 8.00 -15.09
C LEU A 226 -9.41 6.90 -15.57
N PRO A 227 -10.41 7.18 -16.43
CA PRO A 227 -11.33 6.15 -16.91
C PRO A 227 -10.61 5.03 -17.66
N ARG A 228 -9.60 5.37 -18.47
CA ARG A 228 -8.79 4.42 -19.22
C ARG A 228 -7.94 3.57 -18.27
N PHE A 229 -7.24 4.19 -17.33
CA PHE A 229 -6.44 3.47 -16.34
C PHE A 229 -7.29 2.51 -15.50
N ALA A 230 -8.48 2.93 -15.07
CA ALA A 230 -9.40 2.08 -14.32
C ALA A 230 -9.89 0.89 -15.15
N GLN A 231 -10.15 1.08 -16.44
CA GLN A 231 -10.54 0.01 -17.35
C GLN A 231 -9.41 -1.01 -17.59
N GLU A 232 -8.17 -0.53 -17.73
CA GLU A 232 -6.98 -1.37 -17.96
C GLU A 232 -6.67 -2.32 -16.79
N LEU A 233 -7.18 -2.04 -15.58
CA LEU A 233 -7.10 -2.98 -14.45
C LEU A 233 -7.94 -4.25 -14.66
N GLY A 234 -8.89 -4.27 -15.60
CA GLY A 234 -9.66 -5.46 -15.97
C GLY A 234 -10.59 -6.01 -14.87
N VAL A 235 -10.88 -5.22 -13.84
CA VAL A 235 -11.63 -5.68 -12.65
C VAL A 235 -13.13 -5.85 -12.91
N SER A 236 -13.66 -5.20 -13.97
CA SER A 236 -15.08 -5.25 -14.34
C SER A 236 -15.59 -6.66 -14.64
N ASP A 237 -14.70 -7.58 -15.00
CA ASP A 237 -15.09 -8.96 -15.33
C ASP A 237 -15.36 -9.79 -14.07
N TYR A 238 -14.80 -9.38 -12.93
CA TYR A 238 -14.78 -10.18 -11.69
C TYR A 238 -15.63 -9.58 -10.56
N VAL A 239 -15.85 -8.26 -10.56
CA VAL A 239 -16.60 -7.58 -9.51
C VAL A 239 -17.99 -7.21 -10.01
N ARG A 240 -19.00 -7.46 -9.17
CA ARG A 240 -20.37 -6.99 -9.35
C ARG A 240 -20.73 -6.17 -8.13
N ALA A 241 -21.00 -4.89 -8.33
CA ALA A 241 -21.40 -3.97 -7.27
C ALA A 241 -22.66 -3.23 -7.73
N SER A 242 -23.66 -3.14 -6.86
CA SER A 242 -24.96 -2.57 -7.21
C SER A 242 -24.92 -1.08 -7.54
N ILE A 243 -23.90 -0.37 -7.05
CA ILE A 243 -23.65 1.06 -7.30
C ILE A 243 -23.21 1.37 -8.74
N LEU A 244 -22.84 0.37 -9.53
CA LEU A 244 -22.30 0.59 -10.88
C LEU A 244 -23.37 0.95 -11.91
N ASP A 245 -24.63 0.60 -11.66
CA ASP A 245 -25.75 0.90 -12.55
C ASP A 245 -27.05 1.18 -11.78
N ASP A 246 -27.77 2.22 -12.21
CA ASP A 246 -28.99 2.70 -11.52
C ASP A 246 -30.07 1.61 -11.43
N GLU A 247 -30.19 0.76 -12.45
CA GLU A 247 -31.20 -0.30 -12.48
C GLU A 247 -30.92 -1.37 -11.42
N THR A 248 -29.67 -1.83 -11.30
CA THR A 248 -29.26 -2.80 -10.27
C THR A 248 -29.29 -2.18 -8.88
N TRP A 249 -28.99 -0.89 -8.77
CA TRP A 249 -29.16 -0.14 -7.53
C TRP A 249 -30.63 -0.15 -7.07
N GLU A 250 -31.55 0.27 -7.94
CA GLU A 250 -33.00 0.28 -7.64
C GLU A 250 -33.53 -1.12 -7.33
N ARG A 251 -33.03 -2.15 -8.03
CA ARG A 251 -33.38 -3.55 -7.76
C ARG A 251 -32.91 -3.97 -6.36
N SER A 252 -31.69 -3.58 -5.98
CA SER A 252 -31.12 -3.87 -4.66
C SER A 252 -31.89 -3.18 -3.53
N VAL A 253 -32.24 -1.90 -3.70
CA VAL A 253 -33.02 -1.15 -2.70
C VAL A 253 -34.39 -1.80 -2.49
N ARG A 254 -35.07 -2.21 -3.57
CA ARG A 254 -36.36 -2.92 -3.49
C ARG A 254 -36.28 -4.23 -2.71
N GLN A 255 -35.20 -5.00 -2.90
CA GLN A 255 -34.98 -6.25 -2.15
C GLN A 255 -34.75 -6.00 -0.66
N MET A 256 -34.10 -4.90 -0.28
CA MET A 256 -33.91 -4.53 1.13
C MET A 256 -35.22 -4.13 1.81
N THR A 257 -36.10 -3.41 1.10
CA THR A 257 -37.42 -3.02 1.63
C THR A 257 -38.43 -4.16 1.69
N ALA A 258 -38.28 -5.19 0.85
CA ALA A 258 -39.20 -6.33 0.82
C ALA A 258 -39.02 -7.31 1.99
N ASN A 259 -37.91 -7.20 2.75
CA ASN A 259 -37.72 -7.91 4.02
C ASN A 259 -38.43 -7.17 5.16
N GLU A 260 -39.72 -6.88 5.00
CA GLU A 260 -40.57 -6.46 6.12
C GLU A 260 -40.51 -7.56 7.20
N ILE A 261 -40.18 -7.12 8.42
CA ILE A 261 -40.14 -7.95 9.63
C ILE A 261 -41.47 -8.69 9.72
N PRO A 262 -41.50 -10.04 9.80
CA PRO A 262 -42.74 -10.74 10.08
C PRO A 262 -43.30 -10.17 11.39
N ASP A 263 -44.56 -9.73 11.39
CA ASP A 263 -45.30 -9.33 12.58
C ASP A 263 -45.33 -10.51 13.59
N HIS A 264 -44.25 -10.68 14.33
CA HIS A 264 -44.23 -11.54 15.50
C HIS A 264 -44.93 -10.76 16.62
N LYS A 265 -46.26 -10.92 16.66
CA LYS A 265 -47.07 -10.57 17.82
C LYS A 265 -46.48 -11.25 19.06
N PHE A 266 -46.13 -10.43 20.06
CA PHE A 266 -45.85 -10.85 21.42
C PHE A 266 -47.05 -11.59 22.03
#